data_AF-A0A1Y6CEX0-F1
#
_entry.id   AF-A0A1Y6CEX0-F1
#
_cell.length_a   1.000
_cell.length_b   1.000
_cell.length_c   1.000
_cell.angle_alpha   90.00
_cell.angle_beta   90.00
_cell.angle_gamma   90.00
#
_symmetry.space_group_name_H-M   'P 1'
#
loop_
_entity.id
_entity.type
_entity.pdbx_description
1 polymer ?
#
loop_
_entity_poly.entity_id
_entity_poly.type
_entity_poly.pdbx_seq_one_letter_code
_entity_poly.pdbx_strand_id
1 'polypeptide(L)'
;MLLAAKYCGLRIHSMKTPKQKLLDHLECYGWDAVEIDEEELEWWADEIWLLKSHWSPNNLVAYITALVDPQHDGFRRKGQAVWAYGLSEEYPNDYLQAQVNGTLSLGKSFKNEIEEFVDKIIALREARNA
;
A
#
# COMPACT_ATOMS: atom_id res chain seq x y z
N MET A 1 -15.67 12.52 12.16
CA MET A 1 -16.07 11.14 11.77
C MET A 1 -14.92 10.19 12.12
N LEU A 2 -14.57 10.06 13.41
CA LEU A 2 -13.29 9.47 13.89
C LEU A 2 -13.45 8.15 14.66
N LEU A 3 -14.68 7.62 14.77
CA LEU A 3 -14.99 6.51 15.68
C LEU A 3 -14.94 5.11 15.03
N ALA A 4 -14.93 4.99 13.70
CA ALA A 4 -14.99 3.69 13.02
C ALA A 4 -13.67 2.91 13.05
N ALA A 5 -12.51 3.58 13.12
CA ALA A 5 -11.20 2.93 13.04
C ALA A 5 -10.82 2.12 14.29
N LYS A 6 -11.50 2.30 15.44
CA LYS A 6 -11.03 1.79 16.73
C LYS A 6 -11.23 0.29 16.97
N TYR A 7 -11.95 -0.43 16.11
CA TYR A 7 -12.37 -1.83 16.38
C TYR A 7 -12.11 -2.84 15.26
N CYS A 8 -11.48 -2.45 14.16
CA CYS A 8 -11.35 -3.29 12.97
C CYS A 8 -10.21 -4.36 13.07
N GLY A 9 -9.62 -4.56 14.26
CA GLY A 9 -8.45 -5.42 14.47
C GLY A 9 -8.66 -6.77 15.18
N LEU A 10 -9.88 -7.24 15.42
CA LEU A 10 -10.12 -8.51 16.13
C LEU A 10 -10.22 -9.72 15.19
N ARG A 11 -9.10 -10.08 14.54
CA ARG A 11 -8.88 -11.43 13.99
C ARG A 11 -7.54 -12.01 14.48
N ILE A 12 -7.67 -13.00 15.37
CA ILE A 12 -6.79 -14.12 15.79
C ILE A 12 -5.26 -13.95 15.63
N HIS A 13 -4.55 -14.20 16.75
CA HIS A 13 -3.12 -14.05 17.03
C HIS A 13 -2.13 -14.88 16.17
N SER A 14 -2.12 -14.70 14.84
CA SER A 14 -0.98 -15.11 14.00
C SER A 14 -0.04 -13.91 13.75
N MET A 15 1.27 -14.15 13.61
CA MET A 15 2.22 -13.10 13.23
C MET A 15 1.89 -12.57 11.83
N LYS A 16 1.20 -11.42 11.78
CA LYS A 16 0.86 -10.77 10.51
C LYS A 16 2.10 -10.18 9.84
N THR A 17 2.27 -10.47 8.55
CA THR A 17 3.30 -9.85 7.70
C THR A 17 3.06 -8.35 7.56
N PRO A 18 4.07 -7.54 7.17
CA PRO A 18 3.85 -6.13 6.87
C PRO A 18 2.74 -5.90 5.84
N LYS A 19 2.70 -6.71 4.77
CA LYS A 19 1.61 -6.77 3.79
C LYS A 19 0.25 -6.89 4.46
N GLN A 20 0.07 -7.91 5.28
CA GLN A 20 -1.22 -8.15 5.94
C GLN A 20 -1.61 -7.00 6.87
N LYS A 21 -0.66 -6.43 7.61
CA LYS A 21 -0.93 -5.27 8.49
C LYS A 21 -1.39 -4.05 7.69
N LEU A 22 -0.76 -3.78 6.55
CA LEU A 22 -1.15 -2.68 5.68
C LEU A 22 -2.56 -2.89 5.12
N LEU A 23 -2.85 -4.07 4.57
CA LEU A 23 -4.18 -4.40 4.04
C LEU A 23 -5.26 -4.31 5.12
N ASP A 24 -5.00 -4.82 6.32
CA ASP A 24 -5.95 -4.70 7.44
C ASP A 24 -6.23 -3.23 7.76
N HIS A 25 -5.22 -2.35 7.80
CA HIS A 25 -5.46 -0.93 8.06
C HIS A 25 -6.29 -0.31 6.94
N LEU A 26 -5.98 -0.58 5.66
CA LEU A 26 -6.72 -0.04 4.52
C LEU A 26 -8.20 -0.41 4.56
N GLU A 27 -8.52 -1.67 4.88
CA GLU A 27 -9.90 -2.15 5.02
C GLU A 27 -10.67 -1.33 6.06
N CYS A 28 -10.02 -0.99 7.18
CA CYS A 28 -10.62 -0.18 8.24
C CYS A 28 -10.96 1.27 7.82
N TYR A 29 -10.37 1.76 6.73
CA TYR A 29 -10.62 3.10 6.19
C TYR A 29 -11.37 3.10 4.86
N GLY A 30 -11.93 1.95 4.49
CA GLY A 30 -12.81 1.82 3.33
C GLY A 30 -12.07 1.62 2.02
N TRP A 31 -10.89 0.98 2.06
CA TRP A 31 -10.07 0.67 0.88
C TRP A 31 -9.76 -0.82 0.81
N ASP A 32 -10.02 -1.42 -0.36
CA ASP A 32 -9.70 -2.82 -0.63
C ASP A 32 -8.68 -2.93 -1.75
N ALA A 33 -7.71 -3.84 -1.61
CA ALA A 33 -6.91 -4.30 -2.73
C ALA A 33 -7.76 -5.28 -3.56
N VAL A 34 -8.18 -4.87 -4.75
CA VAL A 34 -9.11 -5.65 -5.60
C VAL A 34 -8.39 -6.43 -6.70
N GLU A 35 -7.16 -6.04 -7.03
CA GLU A 35 -6.31 -6.70 -8.01
C GLU A 35 -4.85 -6.58 -7.56
N ILE A 36 -4.07 -7.62 -7.82
CA ILE A 36 -2.65 -7.68 -7.51
C ILE A 36 -1.96 -8.14 -8.79
N ASP A 37 -1.18 -7.24 -9.37
CA ASP A 37 -0.30 -7.52 -10.49
C ASP A 37 1.05 -7.98 -9.96
N GLU A 38 1.56 -9.06 -10.53
CA GLU A 38 2.77 -9.78 -10.10
C GLU A 38 3.58 -10.31 -11.29
N GLU A 39 3.06 -10.15 -12.52
CA GLU A 39 3.63 -10.74 -13.74
C GLU A 39 4.23 -9.65 -14.61
N GLU A 40 5.35 -9.96 -15.28
CA GLU A 40 6.02 -9.05 -16.23
C GLU A 40 6.37 -7.66 -15.65
N LEU A 41 6.48 -7.55 -14.32
CA LEU A 41 6.86 -6.31 -13.65
C LEU A 41 8.33 -5.95 -13.87
N GLU A 42 8.59 -4.64 -13.85
CA GLU A 42 9.94 -4.10 -13.89
C GLU A 42 10.75 -4.45 -12.64
N TRP A 43 12.08 -4.38 -12.75
CA TRP A 43 13.04 -4.78 -11.71
C TRP A 43 12.84 -4.09 -10.35
N TRP A 44 12.17 -2.93 -10.33
CA TRP A 44 11.90 -2.13 -9.14
C TRP A 44 10.59 -2.48 -8.42
N ALA A 45 9.72 -3.33 -9.00
CA ALA A 45 8.43 -3.72 -8.43
C ALA A 45 8.36 -5.23 -8.16
N ASP A 46 7.90 -5.61 -6.97
CA ASP A 46 7.56 -7.01 -6.65
C ASP A 46 6.10 -7.32 -6.91
N GLU A 47 5.21 -6.37 -6.60
CA GLU A 47 3.76 -6.46 -6.78
C GLU A 47 3.20 -5.04 -6.93
N ILE A 48 2.13 -4.88 -7.70
CA ILE A 48 1.36 -3.62 -7.80
C ILE A 48 -0.10 -3.92 -7.46
N TRP A 49 -0.65 -3.22 -6.48
CA TRP A 49 -2.00 -3.45 -5.97
C TRP A 49 -2.92 -2.35 -6.43
N LEU A 50 -4.00 -2.70 -7.12
CA LEU A 50 -5.10 -1.78 -7.37
C LEU A 50 -5.96 -1.67 -6.12
N LEU A 51 -5.97 -0.50 -5.53
CA LEU A 51 -6.89 -0.16 -4.44
C LEU A 51 -8.18 0.43 -5.00
N LYS A 52 -9.32 0.03 -4.43
CA LYS A 52 -10.60 0.70 -4.66
C LYS A 52 -11.21 1.14 -3.34
N SER A 53 -11.72 2.36 -3.31
CA SER A 53 -12.53 2.80 -2.17
C SER A 53 -13.95 2.26 -2.31
N HIS A 54 -14.44 1.60 -1.25
CA HIS A 54 -15.83 1.16 -1.12
C HIS A 54 -16.67 2.10 -0.23
N TRP A 55 -16.06 3.16 0.31
CA TRP A 55 -16.79 4.28 0.93
C TRP A 55 -16.97 5.41 -0.08
N SER A 56 -18.03 6.19 0.11
CA SER A 56 -18.32 7.34 -0.74
C SER A 56 -17.15 8.34 -0.76
N PRO A 57 -16.73 8.84 -1.94
CA PRO A 57 -17.23 8.54 -3.28
C PRO A 57 -16.76 7.16 -3.75
N ASN A 58 -17.71 6.39 -4.28
CA ASN A 58 -17.42 5.09 -4.87
C ASN A 58 -16.69 5.28 -6.21
N ASN A 59 -15.78 4.36 -6.56
CA ASN A 59 -14.92 4.35 -7.76
C ASN A 59 -13.61 5.14 -7.70
N LEU A 60 -13.13 5.51 -6.50
CA LEU A 60 -11.76 5.99 -6.39
C LEU A 60 -10.77 4.84 -6.48
N VAL A 61 -9.69 5.09 -7.23
CA VAL A 61 -8.59 4.16 -7.44
C VAL A 61 -7.29 4.78 -6.97
N ALA A 62 -6.42 3.94 -6.44
CA ALA A 62 -5.03 4.24 -6.13
C ALA A 62 -4.21 2.96 -6.30
N TYR A 63 -2.88 3.09 -6.35
CA TYR A 63 -1.98 1.99 -6.54
C TYR A 63 -0.94 1.96 -5.43
N ILE A 64 -0.78 0.79 -4.80
CA ILE A 64 0.35 0.52 -3.91
C ILE A 64 1.34 -0.38 -4.64
N THR A 65 2.61 -0.01 -4.64
CA THR A 65 3.67 -0.86 -5.20
C THR A 65 4.58 -1.39 -4.11
N ALA A 66 4.84 -2.70 -4.09
CA ALA A 66 5.91 -3.30 -3.29
C ALA A 66 7.27 -3.00 -3.96
N LEU A 67 8.00 -2.01 -3.44
CA LEU A 67 9.25 -1.53 -4.02
C LEU A 67 10.43 -2.44 -3.64
N VAL A 68 11.17 -2.88 -4.65
CA VAL A 68 12.38 -3.69 -4.53
C VAL A 68 13.60 -2.79 -4.34
N ASP A 69 14.53 -3.20 -3.46
CA ASP A 69 15.76 -2.46 -3.20
C ASP A 69 16.67 -2.51 -4.44
N PRO A 70 16.99 -1.36 -5.08
CA PRO A 70 17.89 -1.32 -6.24
C PRO A 70 19.30 -1.85 -5.94
N GLN A 71 19.70 -1.88 -4.66
CA GLN A 71 21.01 -2.39 -4.23
C GLN A 71 21.02 -3.90 -3.99
N HIS A 72 19.91 -4.61 -4.21
CA HIS A 72 19.87 -6.05 -4.07
C HIS A 72 20.69 -6.73 -5.18
N ASP A 73 21.73 -7.45 -4.78
CA ASP A 73 22.58 -8.21 -5.69
C ASP A 73 22.10 -9.68 -5.79
N GLY A 74 21.97 -10.17 -7.02
CA GLY A 74 21.64 -11.58 -7.33
C GLY A 74 20.23 -11.86 -7.88
N PHE A 75 19.96 -13.14 -8.13
CA PHE A 75 18.65 -13.61 -8.59
C PHE A 75 17.62 -13.54 -7.46
N ARG A 76 16.65 -12.64 -7.61
CA ARG A 76 15.57 -12.43 -6.63
C ARG A 76 14.44 -13.44 -6.82
N ARG A 77 13.86 -13.93 -5.71
CA ARG A 77 12.53 -14.56 -5.71
C ARG A 77 11.48 -13.55 -5.28
N LYS A 78 10.24 -13.75 -5.72
CA LYS A 78 9.10 -12.94 -5.29
C LYS A 78 9.04 -12.80 -3.76
N GLY A 79 8.74 -11.60 -3.28
CA GLY A 79 8.71 -11.24 -1.86
C GLY A 79 10.08 -11.04 -1.20
N GLN A 80 11.19 -11.16 -1.94
CA GLN A 80 12.53 -10.83 -1.42
C GLN A 80 12.92 -9.40 -1.73
N ALA A 81 13.76 -8.80 -0.89
CA ALA A 81 14.30 -7.46 -1.10
C ALA A 81 13.26 -6.33 -1.27
N VAL A 82 12.01 -6.54 -0.88
CA VAL A 82 11.04 -5.44 -0.76
C VAL A 82 11.44 -4.59 0.45
N TRP A 83 11.71 -3.32 0.21
CA TRP A 83 12.14 -2.39 1.27
C TRP A 83 11.05 -1.39 1.66
N ALA A 84 10.08 -1.13 0.78
CA ALA A 84 8.99 -0.19 1.04
C ALA A 84 7.72 -0.51 0.24
N TYR A 85 6.61 0.13 0.63
CA TYR A 85 5.41 0.27 -0.18
C TYR A 85 5.32 1.71 -0.71
N GLY A 86 5.28 1.90 -2.02
CA GLY A 86 5.05 3.20 -2.65
C GLY A 86 3.57 3.43 -2.97
N LEU A 87 3.15 4.69 -2.95
CA LEU A 87 1.78 5.12 -3.29
C LEU A 87 1.77 5.97 -4.56
N SER A 88 0.80 5.70 -5.42
CA SER A 88 0.52 6.46 -6.64
C SER A 88 -0.98 6.49 -6.97
N GLU A 89 -1.42 7.52 -7.68
CA GLU A 89 -2.81 7.67 -8.13
C GLU A 89 -3.13 6.93 -9.45
N GLU A 90 -2.09 6.66 -10.24
CA GLU A 90 -2.13 5.99 -11.54
C GLU A 90 -1.21 4.76 -11.50
N TYR A 91 -1.41 3.82 -12.43
CA TYR A 91 -0.52 2.66 -12.53
C TYR A 91 0.91 3.17 -12.84
N PRO A 92 1.91 2.85 -12.00
CA PRO A 92 3.23 3.40 -12.17
C PRO A 92 3.98 2.71 -13.30
N ASN A 93 4.58 3.50 -14.19
CA ASN A 93 5.42 3.01 -15.28
C ASN A 93 6.91 3.03 -14.89
N ASP A 94 7.25 3.70 -13.80
CA ASP A 94 8.61 3.80 -13.29
C ASP A 94 8.66 3.91 -11.76
N TYR A 95 9.87 3.73 -11.22
CA TYR A 95 10.16 3.77 -9.80
C TYR A 95 9.81 5.11 -9.11
N LEU A 96 9.90 6.24 -9.82
CA LEU A 96 9.58 7.56 -9.25
C LEU A 96 8.06 7.75 -9.17
N GLN A 97 7.33 7.35 -10.21
CA GLN A 97 5.88 7.36 -10.24
C GLN A 97 5.30 6.50 -9.12
N ALA A 98 5.88 5.32 -8.88
CA ALA A 98 5.41 4.37 -7.86
C ALA A 98 5.41 4.93 -6.42
N GLN A 99 6.12 6.02 -6.15
CA GLN A 99 6.25 6.64 -4.83
C GLN A 99 5.85 8.12 -4.79
N VAL A 100 5.24 8.64 -5.86
CA VAL A 100 4.98 10.08 -6.01
C VAL A 100 4.07 10.64 -4.91
N ASN A 101 3.15 9.83 -4.39
CA ASN A 101 2.26 10.21 -3.30
C ASN A 101 2.74 9.73 -1.91
N GLY A 102 3.94 9.14 -1.83
CA GLY A 102 4.58 8.75 -0.58
C GLY A 102 5.06 7.30 -0.55
N THR A 103 5.79 6.97 0.51
CA THR A 103 6.38 5.66 0.75
C THR A 103 6.23 5.25 2.21
N LEU A 104 6.09 3.94 2.45
CA LEU A 104 6.06 3.30 3.76
C LEU A 104 7.21 2.31 3.86
N SER A 105 8.20 2.59 4.71
CA SER A 105 9.38 1.73 4.83
C SER A 105 9.07 0.45 5.63
N LEU A 106 9.56 -0.70 5.17
CA LEU A 106 9.40 -2.01 5.85
C LEU A 106 10.39 -2.25 7.00
N GLY A 107 11.18 -1.23 7.36
CA GLY A 107 12.17 -1.28 8.42
C GLY A 107 11.58 -1.11 9.82
N LYS A 108 12.42 -0.66 10.76
CA LYS A 108 12.05 -0.47 12.17
C LYS A 108 10.94 0.55 12.38
N SER A 109 10.77 1.49 11.46
CA SER A 109 9.80 2.57 11.51
C SER A 109 8.42 2.21 11.00
N PHE A 110 8.22 1.03 10.38
CA PHE A 110 6.94 0.61 9.80
C PHE A 110 5.74 0.83 10.72
N LYS A 111 5.87 0.46 12.00
CA LYS A 111 4.79 0.57 12.99
C LYS A 111 4.34 2.01 13.23
N ASN A 112 5.24 2.98 13.05
CA ASN A 112 4.97 4.39 13.29
C ASN A 112 4.56 5.11 12.00
N GLU A 113 5.02 4.61 10.84
CA GLU A 113 4.77 5.21 9.52
C GLU A 113 3.47 4.73 8.87
N ILE A 114 2.94 3.55 9.28
CA ILE A 114 1.74 2.97 8.65
C ILE A 114 0.51 3.88 8.76
N GLU A 115 0.31 4.54 9.91
CA GLU A 115 -0.81 5.46 10.10
C GLU A 115 -0.69 6.68 9.18
N GLU A 116 0.49 7.29 9.11
CA GLU A 116 0.76 8.43 8.22
C GLU A 116 0.60 8.04 6.74
N PHE A 117 1.02 6.84 6.37
CA PHE A 117 0.87 6.35 5.00
C PHE A 117 -0.60 6.14 4.62
N VAL A 118 -1.39 5.58 5.54
CA VAL A 118 -2.84 5.42 5.34
C VAL A 118 -3.54 6.77 5.27
N ASP A 119 -3.12 7.76 6.06
CA ASP A 119 -3.65 9.13 6.00
C ASP A 119 -3.42 9.75 4.60
N LYS A 120 -2.26 9.50 3.97
CA LYS A 120 -2.00 9.94 2.58
C LYS A 120 -3.00 9.34 1.59
N ILE A 121 -3.34 8.06 1.74
CA ILE A 121 -4.33 7.37 0.90
C ILE A 121 -5.73 7.95 1.11
N ILE A 122 -6.09 8.24 2.36
CA ILE A 122 -7.36 8.90 2.69
C ILE A 122 -7.42 10.30 2.08
N ALA A 123 -6.33 11.05 2.11
CA ALA A 123 -6.24 12.38 1.52
C ALA A 123 -6.47 12.38 0.00
N LEU A 124 -6.05 11.32 -0.72
CA LEU A 124 -6.35 11.15 -2.15
C LEU A 124 -7.87 11.11 -2.41
N ARG A 125 -8.62 10.48 -1.50
CA ARG A 125 -10.09 10.48 -1.57
C ARG A 125 -10.65 11.87 -1.34
N GLU A 126 -10.17 12.58 -0.34
CA GLU A 126 -10.68 13.92 -0.01
C GLU A 126 -10.38 14.94 -1.13
N ALA A 127 -9.19 14.89 -1.73
CA ALA A 127 -8.81 15.78 -2.82
C ALA A 127 -9.68 15.62 -4.08
N ARG A 128 -10.16 14.41 -4.37
CA ARG A 128 -11.04 14.13 -5.52
C ARG A 128 -12.53 14.45 -5.27
N ASN A 129 -12.88 14.86 -4.04
CA ASN A 129 -14.21 15.33 -3.67
C ASN A 129 -14.33 16.86 -3.62
N ALA A 130 -13.21 17.59 -3.68
CA ALA A 130 -13.16 19.05 -3.63
C ALA A 130 -13.34 19.66 -5.03
#